data_AF-A0A139QX21-F1
#
_entry.id   AF-A0A139QX21-F1
#
_cell.length_a   1.000
_cell.length_b   1.000
_cell.length_c   1.000
_cell.angle_alpha   90.00
_cell.angle_beta   90.00
_cell.angle_gamma   90.00
#
_symmetry.space_group_name_H-M   'P 1'
#
loop_
_entity.id
_entity.type
_entity.pdbx_description
1 polymer ?
#
loop_
_entity_poly.entity_id
_entity_poly.type
_entity_poly.pdbx_seq_one_letter_code
_entity_poly.pdbx_strand_id
1 'polypeptide(L)' 'MPEAARTLIDLGFKELGLHKIELTCFGYNVQSQRVAEKLGFTLEARIRDRKDAQGNRCDSLIYGLLRSEWEI' A
#
# COMPACT_ATOMS: atom_id res chain seq x y z
N MET A 1 -0.75 11.01 -11.57
CA MET A 1 -1.06 10.97 -10.13
C MET A 1 -2.07 9.85 -9.89
N PRO A 2 -1.95 9.06 -8.81
CA PRO A 2 -2.94 8.03 -8.50
C PRO A 2 -4.13 8.66 -7.77
N GLU A 3 -4.93 9.44 -8.50
CA GLU A 3 -6.05 10.23 -7.95
C GLU A 3 -7.03 9.38 -7.14
N ALA A 4 -7.43 8.22 -7.67
CA ALA A 4 -8.31 7.29 -6.98
C ALA A 4 -7.74 6.79 -5.64
N ALA A 5 -6.45 6.46 -5.57
CA ALA A 5 -5.82 5.99 -4.34
C ALA A 5 -5.79 7.09 -3.28
N ARG A 6 -5.48 8.33 -3.68
CA ARG A 6 -5.52 9.49 -2.77
C ARG A 6 -6.92 9.75 -2.24
N THR A 7 -7.94 9.68 -3.09
CA THR A 7 -9.34 9.85 -2.67
C THR A 7 -9.76 8.77 -1.67
N LEU A 8 -9.35 7.52 -1.86
CA LEU A 8 -9.66 6.44 -0.92
C LEU A 8 -8.91 6.59 0.41
N ILE A 9 -7.67 7.07 0.40
CA ILE A 9 -6.91 7.38 1.61
C ILE A 9 -7.59 8.49 2.41
N ASP A 10 -7.95 9.57 1.72
CA ASP A 10 -8.66 10.71 2.32
C ASP A 10 -10.01 10.27 2.90
N LEU A 11 -10.78 9.46 2.20
CA LEU A 11 -12.03 8.87 2.70
C LEU A 11 -11.77 8.02 3.97
N GLY A 12 -10.77 7.14 3.92
CA GLY A 12 -10.42 6.23 5.00
C GLY A 12 -10.03 6.96 6.28
N PHE A 13 -9.23 8.01 6.17
CA PHE A 13 -8.87 8.82 7.33
C PHE A 13 -9.98 9.82 7.69
N LYS A 14 -10.39 10.72 6.79
CA LYS A 14 -11.29 11.83 7.15
C LYS A 14 -12.68 11.36 7.56
N GLU A 15 -13.28 10.43 6.82
CA GLU A 15 -14.70 10.07 7.01
C GLU A 15 -14.86 8.79 7.81
N LEU A 16 -14.04 7.77 7.54
CA LEU A 16 -14.17 6.46 8.20
C LEU A 16 -13.41 6.38 9.53
N GLY A 17 -12.60 7.39 9.87
CA GLY A 17 -11.91 7.43 11.16
C GLY A 17 -10.85 6.34 11.33
N LEU A 18 -10.31 5.77 10.25
CA LEU A 18 -9.32 4.70 10.34
C LEU A 18 -8.04 5.19 11.02
N HIS A 19 -7.37 4.26 11.72
CA HIS A 19 -6.06 4.49 12.33
C HIS A 19 -4.91 4.21 11.35
N LYS A 20 -5.11 3.24 10.44
CA LYS A 20 -4.10 2.77 9.50
C LYS A 20 -4.77 2.30 8.20
N ILE A 21 -4.08 2.49 7.08
CA ILE A 21 -4.42 1.90 5.78
C ILE A 21 -3.26 1.01 5.36
N GLU A 22 -3.59 -0.16 4.82
CA GLU A 22 -2.61 -1.11 4.28
C GLU A 22 -2.79 -1.28 2.76
N LEU A 23 -1.66 -1.37 2.06
CA LEU A 23 -1.59 -1.66 0.64
C LEU A 23 -0.71 -2.90 0.44
N THR A 24 -1.20 -3.86 -0.33
CA THR A 24 -0.43 -5.05 -0.71
C THR A 24 -0.16 -5.05 -2.20
N CYS A 25 1.08 -5.33 -2.60
CA CYS A 25 1.44 -5.52 -4.00
C CYS A 25 2.48 -6.63 -4.16
N PHE A 26 2.58 -7.23 -5.35
CA PHE A 26 3.64 -8.19 -5.63
C PHE A 26 4.98 -7.49 -5.87
N GLY A 27 6.08 -8.14 -5.49
CA GLY A 27 7.44 -7.59 -5.55
C GLY A 27 7.91 -7.25 -6.97
N TYR A 28 7.33 -7.86 -8.00
CA TYR A 28 7.61 -7.49 -9.39
C TYR A 28 6.85 -6.24 -9.85
N ASN A 29 5.81 -5.80 -9.13
CA ASN A 29 5.02 -4.62 -9.50
C ASN A 29 5.67 -3.32 -8.97
N VAL A 30 6.80 -2.97 -9.57
CA VAL A 30 7.60 -1.78 -9.22
C VAL A 30 6.78 -0.49 -9.35
N GLN A 31 5.83 -0.43 -10.27
CA GLN A 31 4.97 0.75 -10.43
C GLN A 31 4.05 0.96 -9.22
N SER A 32 3.44 -0.12 -8.70
CA SER A 32 2.62 -0.05 -7.50
C SER A 32 3.43 0.30 -6.25
N GLN A 33 4.67 -0.19 -6.14
CA GLN A 33 5.58 0.17 -5.05
C GLN A 33 5.88 1.67 -5.05
N ARG A 34 6.25 2.23 -6.20
CA ARG A 34 6.49 3.69 -6.35
C ARG A 34 5.26 4.53 -6.03
N VAL A 35 4.06 4.04 -6.36
CA VAL A 35 2.81 4.71 -6.00
C VAL A 35 2.62 4.73 -4.49
N ALA A 36 2.84 3.60 -3.80
CA ALA A 36 2.73 3.52 -2.34
C ALA A 36 3.73 4.48 -1.67
N GLU A 37 5.00 4.43 -2.06
CA GLU A 37 6.06 5.31 -1.55
C GLU A 37 5.73 6.80 -1.79
N LYS A 38 5.24 7.14 -2.99
CA LYS A 38 4.83 8.52 -3.32
C LYS A 38 3.63 9.01 -2.51
N LEU A 39 2.77 8.10 -2.06
CA LEU A 39 1.62 8.38 -1.21
C LEU A 39 1.96 8.37 0.29
N GLY A 40 3.24 8.23 0.64
CA GLY A 40 3.72 8.28 2.02
C GLY A 40 3.66 6.96 2.78
N PHE A 41 3.33 5.85 2.11
CA PHE A 41 3.34 4.55 2.78
C PHE A 41 4.77 4.08 3.07
N THR A 42 4.92 3.34 4.16
CA THR A 42 6.16 2.66 4.57
C THR A 42 6.06 1.15 4.28
N LEU A 43 7.13 0.54 3.77
CA LEU A 43 7.20 -0.91 3.62
C LEU A 43 7.35 -1.57 5.00
N GLU A 44 6.35 -2.32 5.43
CA GLU A 44 6.33 -2.94 6.76
C GLU A 44 6.69 -4.43 6.72
N ALA A 45 6.32 -5.12 5.64
CA ALA A 45 6.60 -6.55 5.51
C ALA A 45 6.85 -7.00 4.07
N ARG A 46 7.65 -8.07 3.98
CA ARG A 46 7.90 -8.83 2.75
C ARG A 46 7.65 -10.30 3.02
N ILE A 47 6.58 -10.83 2.44
CA ILE A 47 6.24 -12.25 2.51
C ILE A 47 6.86 -12.93 1.27
N ARG A 48 7.90 -13.72 1.49
CA ARG A 48 8.63 -14.39 0.41
C ARG A 48 7.85 -15.58 -0.13
N ASP A 49 8.10 -15.91 -1.40
CA ASP A 49 7.60 -17.13 -2.06
C ASP A 49 6.06 -17.27 -2.05
N ARG A 50 5.30 -16.17 -2.17
CA ARG A 50 3.85 -16.20 -2.34
C ARG A 50 3.49 -16.55 -3.79
N LYS A 51 2.42 -17.33 -4.00
CA LYS A 51 1.88 -17.56 -5.34
C LYS A 51 1.02 -16.39 -5.80
N ASP A 52 1.27 -15.90 -7.01
CA ASP A 52 0.34 -15.03 -7.72
C ASP A 52 -0.84 -15.84 -8.32
N ALA A 53 -1.75 -15.14 -8.99
CA ALA A 53 -2.91 -15.77 -9.63
C ALA A 53 -2.54 -16.70 -10.80
N GLN A 54 -1.34 -16.56 -11.35
CA GLN A 54 -0.78 -17.38 -12.42
C GLN A 54 0.04 -18.57 -11.88
N GLY A 55 0.22 -18.67 -10.55
CA GLY A 55 0.99 -19.70 -9.89
C GLY A 55 2.49 -19.43 -9.79
N ASN A 56 2.97 -18.27 -10.28
CA ASN A 56 4.37 -17.90 -10.13
C ASN A 56 4.66 -17.54 -8.68
N ARG A 57 5.87 -17.88 -8.24
CA ARG A 57 6.36 -17.52 -6.91
C ARG A 57 7.00 -16.14 -6.94
N CYS A 58 6.53 -15.26 -6.07
CA CYS A 58 7.05 -13.91 -5.94
C CYS A 58 6.86 -13.40 -4.51
N ASP A 59 7.53 -12.30 -4.18
CA ASP A 59 7.33 -11.64 -2.90
C ASP A 59 5.96 -10.92 -2.88
N SER A 60 5.28 -10.95 -1.74
CA SER A 60 4.17 -10.05 -1.44
C SER A 60 4.66 -8.97 -0.49
N LEU A 61 4.57 -7.73 -0.92
CA LEU A 61 4.97 -6.56 -0.14
C LEU A 61 3.73 -5.97 0.52
N ILE A 62 3.84 -5.68 1.82
CA ILE A 62 2.80 -5.02 2.61
C ILE A 62 3.33 -3.66 3.03
N TYR A 63 2.60 -2.64 2.65
CA TYR A 63 2.86 -1.24 2.94
C TYR A 63 1.81 -0.73 3.92
N GLY A 64 2.23 0.05 4.92
CA GLY A 64 1.36 0.69 5.89
C GLY A 64 1.45 2.22 5.80
N LEU A 65 0.32 2.88 6.02
CA LEU A 65 0.23 4.31 6.25
C LEU A 65 -0.61 4.55 7.50
N LEU A 66 -0.02 5.15 8.52
CA LEU A 66 -0.70 5.55 9.74
C LEU A 66 -1.37 6.91 9.54
N ARG A 67 -2.47 7.14 10.26
CA ARG A 67 -3.12 8.46 10.29
C ARG A 67 -2.12 9.57 10.67
N SER A 68 -1.28 9.32 11.67
CA SER A 68 -0.28 10.29 12.13
C SER A 68 0.78 10.65 11.09
N GLU A 69 1.01 9.78 10.10
CA GLU A 69 1.93 10.03 8.99
C GLU A 69 1.25 10.80 7.85
N TRP A 70 -0.07 10.65 7.70
CA TRP A 70 -0.88 11.33 6.69
C TRP A 70 -1.24 12.78 7.07
N GLU A 71 -1.33 13.10 8.36
CA GLU A 71 -1.70 14.44 8.85
C GLU A 71 -0.56 15.49 8.79
N ILE A 72 0.64 15.09 8.34
CA ILE A 72 1.85 15.94 8.22
C ILE A 72 1.86 16.70 6.89
#